data_AF-A0AAW1CPJ8-F1
#
_entry.id   AF-A0AAW1CPJ8-F1
#
_cell.length_a   1.000
_cell.length_b   1.000
_cell.length_c   1.000
_cell.angle_alpha   90.00
_cell.angle_beta   90.00
_cell.angle_gamma   90.00
#
_symmetry.space_group_name_H-M   'P 1'
#
loop_
_entity.id
_entity.type
_entity.pdbx_description
1 polymer ?
#
loop_
_entity_poly.entity_id
_entity_poly.type
_entity_poly.pdbx_seq_one_letter_code
_entity_poly.pdbx_strand_id
1 'polypeptide(L)'
;MFKQKNSTIIFNNIFQIIDYLQTLSNRRQCDITTVGKTEEGRPIIAVKIGSSNARTIVIESGVHAREWVTPMTALYVIERLLNNYEFVDGLQWIIIPLLNPDGYDYSWSPDFKNVRNIVLIFNFSRYGLDNPDFCLKYSAKVY
;
A
#
# COMPACT_ATOMS: atom_id res chain seq x y z
N MET A 1 20.13 -8.96 -0.82
CA MET A 1 20.13 -10.28 -0.15
C MET A 1 19.30 -10.17 1.14
N PHE A 2 18.11 -10.78 1.13
CA PHE A 2 17.19 -10.74 2.27
C PHE A 2 17.74 -11.55 3.45
N LYS A 3 17.93 -10.92 4.60
CA LYS A 3 18.18 -11.65 5.85
C LYS A 3 16.84 -12.01 6.46
N GLN A 4 16.37 -13.22 6.16
CA GLN A 4 15.27 -13.83 6.87
C GLN A 4 15.78 -14.25 8.26
N LYS A 5 15.47 -13.45 9.28
CA LYS A 5 15.59 -13.85 10.68
C LYS A 5 14.19 -13.77 11.26
N ASN A 6 13.69 -14.91 11.71
CA ASN A 6 12.40 -15.16 12.35
C ASN A 6 11.55 -13.91 12.66
N SER A 7 10.46 -13.78 11.89
CA SER A 7 9.22 -13.07 12.21
C SER A 7 9.35 -11.58 12.57
N THR A 8 9.67 -10.75 11.57
CA THR A 8 9.02 -9.48 11.23
C THR A 8 9.89 -8.82 10.16
N ILE A 9 9.39 -8.72 8.92
CA ILE A 9 10.11 -7.97 7.89
C ILE A 9 9.73 -6.51 8.09
N ILE A 10 10.70 -5.69 8.49
CA ILE A 10 10.55 -4.24 8.50
C ILE A 10 11.14 -3.76 7.19
N PHE A 11 10.30 -3.16 6.36
CA PHE A 11 10.76 -2.40 5.21
C PHE A 11 11.00 -0.97 5.66
N ASN A 12 12.11 -0.37 5.24
CA ASN A 12 12.43 1.02 5.55
C ASN A 12 12.40 1.90 4.30
N ASN A 13 12.08 1.30 3.15
CA ASN A 13 12.07 1.97 1.87
C ASN A 13 10.99 1.34 0.98
N ILE A 14 10.34 2.18 0.18
CA ILE A 14 9.28 1.75 -0.73
C ILE A 14 9.75 0.71 -1.76
N PHE A 15 10.97 0.80 -2.28
CA PHE A 15 11.49 -0.16 -3.25
C PHE A 15 11.53 -1.58 -2.68
N GLN A 16 11.77 -1.73 -1.38
CA GLN A 16 11.73 -3.05 -0.74
C GLN A 16 10.31 -3.61 -0.66
N ILE A 17 9.31 -2.75 -0.42
CA ILE A 17 7.90 -3.13 -0.43
C ILE A 17 7.49 -3.56 -1.85
N ILE A 18 7.86 -2.77 -2.87
CA ILE A 18 7.54 -3.09 -4.27
C ILE A 18 8.19 -4.41 -4.69
N ASP A 19 9.47 -4.61 -4.41
CA ASP A 19 10.20 -5.84 -4.73
C ASP A 19 9.62 -7.08 -4.01
N TYR A 20 9.19 -6.90 -2.76
CA TYR A 20 8.50 -7.94 -2.02
C TYR A 20 7.14 -8.30 -2.64
N LEU A 21 6.34 -7.29 -3.02
CA LEU A 21 5.07 -7.52 -3.70
C LEU A 21 5.29 -8.23 -5.05
N GLN A 22 6.25 -7.79 -5.85
CA GLN A 22 6.62 -8.45 -7.11
C GLN A 22 7.03 -9.91 -6.87
N THR A 23 7.80 -10.19 -5.82
CA THR A 23 8.15 -11.56 -5.42
C THR A 23 6.91 -12.38 -5.07
N LEU A 24 5.91 -11.81 -4.41
CA LEU A 24 4.65 -12.49 -4.09
C LEU A 24 3.83 -12.79 -5.35
N SER A 25 3.71 -11.83 -6.27
CA SER A 25 2.98 -12.00 -7.54
C SER A 25 3.63 -13.00 -8.48
N ASN A 26 4.96 -13.09 -8.49
CA ASN A 26 5.65 -14.13 -9.27
C ASN A 26 5.46 -15.55 -8.70
N ARG A 27 5.22 -15.66 -7.39
CA ARG A 27 5.08 -16.96 -6.70
C ARG A 27 3.63 -17.44 -6.60
N ARG A 28 2.66 -16.53 -6.68
CA ARG A 28 1.24 -16.77 -6.38
C ARG A 28 0.39 -16.00 -7.38
N GLN A 29 -0.83 -16.48 -7.66
CA GLN A 29 -1.78 -15.74 -8.50
C GLN A 29 -2.31 -14.52 -7.72
N CYS A 30 -1.61 -13.39 -7.81
CA CYS A 30 -2.15 -12.08 -7.45
C CYS A 30 -1.76 -11.04 -8.48
N ASP A 31 -2.72 -10.16 -8.75
CA ASP A 31 -2.56 -9.09 -9.72
C ASP A 31 -2.10 -7.83 -9.01
N ILE A 32 -0.95 -7.33 -9.42
CA ILE A 32 -0.42 -6.06 -8.94
C ILE A 32 -0.76 -5.00 -9.97
N THR A 33 -1.43 -3.93 -9.53
CA THR A 33 -1.74 -2.79 -10.38
C THR A 33 -1.31 -1.50 -9.72
N THR A 34 -0.86 -0.55 -10.53
CA THR A 34 -0.69 0.83 -10.10
C THR A 34 -2.05 1.51 -10.13
N VAL A 35 -2.51 2.05 -9.00
CA VAL A 35 -3.79 2.79 -8.90
C VAL A 35 -3.62 4.29 -9.04
N GLY A 36 -2.39 4.78 -8.89
CA GLY A 36 -2.08 6.19 -9.02
C GLY A 36 -0.59 6.45 -8.87
N LYS A 37 -0.25 7.74 -8.86
CA LYS A 37 1.10 8.22 -8.54
C LYS A 37 1.00 9.31 -7.49
N THR A 38 2.00 9.41 -6.64
CA THR A 38 2.14 10.50 -5.68
C THR A 38 2.62 11.79 -6.35
N GLU A 39 2.68 12.88 -5.58
CA GLU A 39 3.20 14.18 -6.05
C GLU A 39 4.66 14.10 -6.52
N GLU A 40 5.49 13.30 -5.85
CA GLU A 40 6.87 13.05 -6.30
C GLU A 40 6.96 11.97 -7.39
N GLY A 41 5.82 11.52 -7.93
CA GLY A 41 5.73 10.60 -9.06
C GLY A 41 5.93 9.12 -8.70
N ARG A 42 5.97 8.76 -7.41
CA ARG A 42 6.09 7.36 -6.98
C ARG A 42 4.77 6.61 -7.23
N PRO A 43 4.82 5.35 -7.70
CA PRO A 43 3.61 4.58 -7.94
C PRO A 43 2.93 4.19 -6.63
N ILE A 44 1.62 4.33 -6.58
CA ILE A 44 0.76 3.77 -5.52
C ILE A 44 0.27 2.42 -6.03
N ILE A 45 0.63 1.36 -5.30
CA ILE A 45 0.41 -0.02 -5.71
C ILE A 45 -0.79 -0.61 -4.98
N ALA A 46 -1.67 -1.29 -5.70
CA ALA A 46 -2.71 -2.14 -5.15
C ALA A 46 -2.47 -3.60 -5.53
N VAL A 47 -2.76 -4.50 -4.60
CA VAL A 47 -2.74 -5.95 -4.80
C VAL A 47 -4.17 -6.44 -4.86
N LYS A 48 -4.52 -7.13 -5.95
CA LYS A 48 -5.82 -7.75 -6.15
C LYS A 48 -5.70 -9.27 -5.98
N ILE A 49 -6.58 -9.86 -5.19
CA ILE A 49 -6.61 -11.30 -4.90
C ILE A 49 -8.06 -11.78 -4.99
N GLY A 50 -8.32 -12.86 -5.71
CA GLY A 50 -9.65 -13.44 -5.86
C GLY A 50 -10.34 -13.10 -7.17
N SER A 51 -11.68 -13.19 -7.18
CA SER A 51 -12.47 -13.09 -8.41
C SER A 51 -12.94 -11.66 -8.67
N SER A 52 -12.69 -11.12 -9.86
CA SER A 52 -13.08 -9.75 -10.24
C SER A 52 -14.59 -9.50 -10.31
N ASN A 53 -15.41 -10.56 -10.34
CA ASN A 53 -16.87 -10.48 -10.41
C ASN A 53 -17.55 -10.78 -9.06
N ALA A 54 -16.78 -10.74 -7.97
CA ALA A 54 -17.25 -11.05 -6.62
C ALA A 54 -17.45 -9.79 -5.77
N ARG A 55 -17.98 -9.96 -4.56
CA ARG A 55 -18.07 -8.86 -3.59
C ARG A 55 -16.66 -8.39 -3.21
N THR A 56 -16.44 -7.09 -3.25
CA THR A 56 -15.10 -6.50 -3.07
C THR A 56 -14.89 -5.98 -1.66
N ILE A 57 -13.76 -6.36 -1.05
CA ILE A 57 -13.23 -5.80 0.19
C ILE A 57 -12.00 -4.98 -0.16
N VAL A 58 -11.99 -3.72 0.29
CA VAL A 58 -10.87 -2.79 0.09
C VAL A 58 -10.20 -2.52 1.43
N ILE A 59 -8.88 -2.67 1.49
CA ILE A 59 -8.05 -2.30 2.64
C ILE A 59 -7.01 -1.28 2.19
N GLU A 60 -6.94 -0.15 2.89
CA GLU A 60 -5.94 0.88 2.69
C GLU A 60 -5.08 1.01 3.95
N SER A 61 -3.77 1.18 3.76
CA SER A 61 -2.83 1.40 4.87
C SER A 61 -1.70 2.35 4.49
N GLY A 62 -0.93 2.78 5.50
CA GLY A 62 0.21 3.67 5.28
C GLY A 62 -0.21 5.05 4.76
N VAL A 63 -1.39 5.53 5.18
CA VAL A 63 -1.87 6.88 4.87
C VAL A 63 -1.02 7.91 5.61
N HIS A 64 -0.74 7.62 6.89
CA HIS A 64 0.15 8.41 7.72
C HIS A 64 1.57 7.84 7.65
N ALA A 65 2.50 8.68 7.21
CA ALA A 65 3.92 8.36 7.04
C ALA A 65 4.58 7.65 8.24
N ARG A 66 4.15 8.00 9.46
CA ARG A 66 4.77 7.54 10.73
C ARG A 66 4.15 6.29 11.31
N GLU A 67 3.09 5.77 10.71
CA GLU A 67 2.40 4.57 11.17
C GLU A 67 3.01 3.34 10.52
N TRP A 68 4.32 3.13 10.73
CA TRP A 68 5.11 2.09 10.04
C TRP A 68 4.58 0.67 10.22
N VAL A 69 3.84 0.41 11.29
CA VAL A 69 3.19 -0.89 11.51
C VAL A 69 2.08 -1.16 10.49
N THR A 70 1.37 -0.13 10.03
CA THR A 70 0.21 -0.28 9.14
C THR A 70 0.56 -0.90 7.77
N PRO A 71 1.59 -0.44 7.02
CA PRO A 71 1.99 -1.11 5.79
C PRO A 71 2.49 -2.53 6.04
N MET A 72 3.18 -2.79 7.16
CA MET A 72 3.63 -4.16 7.50
C MET A 72 2.45 -5.09 7.75
N THR A 73 1.43 -4.63 8.47
CA THR A 73 0.21 -5.40 8.72
C THR A 73 -0.53 -5.69 7.41
N ALA A 74 -0.64 -4.73 6.49
CA ALA A 74 -1.27 -4.97 5.20
C ALA A 74 -0.51 -5.99 4.36
N LEU A 75 0.83 -5.93 4.33
CA LEU A 75 1.67 -6.93 3.65
C LEU A 75 1.50 -8.33 4.27
N TYR A 76 1.40 -8.41 5.59
CA TYR A 76 1.12 -9.67 6.28
C TYR A 76 -0.28 -10.22 5.94
N VAL A 77 -1.30 -9.37 5.86
CA VAL A 77 -2.66 -9.77 5.42
C VAL A 77 -2.63 -10.29 3.99
N ILE A 78 -1.95 -9.60 3.07
CA ILE A 78 -1.75 -10.07 1.69
C ILE A 78 -1.14 -11.48 1.69
N GLU A 79 -0.04 -11.68 2.40
CA GLU A 79 0.61 -12.99 2.48
C GLU A 79 -0.31 -14.07 3.06
N ARG A 80 -1.12 -13.74 4.08
CA ARG A 80 -2.07 -14.68 4.68
C ARG A 80 -3.21 -15.05 3.74
N LEU A 81 -3.76 -14.10 2.99
CA LEU A 81 -4.79 -14.37 1.99
C LEU A 81 -4.25 -15.26 0.87
N LEU A 82 -3.01 -15.00 0.42
CA LEU A 82 -2.35 -15.84 -0.59
C LEU A 82 -2.00 -17.24 -0.11
N ASN A 83 -1.92 -17.45 1.20
CA ASN A 83 -1.67 -18.77 1.81
C ASN A 83 -2.96 -19.53 2.14
N ASN A 84 -4.10 -18.85 2.25
CA ASN A 84 -5.36 -19.41 2.73
C ASN A 84 -6.51 -18.96 1.81
N TYR A 85 -6.65 -19.64 0.67
CA TYR A 85 -7.64 -19.28 -0.36
C TYR A 85 -9.10 -19.43 0.08
N GLU A 86 -9.37 -20.10 1.20
CA GLU A 86 -10.72 -20.18 1.79
C GLU A 86 -11.29 -18.79 2.12
N PHE A 87 -10.44 -17.82 2.47
CA PHE A 87 -10.87 -16.43 2.72
C PHE A 87 -11.09 -15.61 1.44
N VAL A 88 -10.70 -16.15 0.29
CA VAL A 88 -10.76 -15.48 -1.01
C VAL A 88 -11.92 -16.01 -1.85
N ASP A 89 -12.50 -17.16 -1.46
CA ASP A 89 -13.59 -17.77 -2.20
C ASP A 89 -14.84 -16.87 -2.23
N GLY A 90 -15.36 -16.62 -3.43
CA GLY A 90 -16.49 -15.72 -3.65
C GLY A 90 -16.25 -14.26 -3.25
N LEU A 91 -15.00 -13.83 -3.06
CA LEU A 91 -14.61 -12.46 -2.72
C LEU A 91 -13.50 -11.92 -3.63
N GLN A 92 -13.43 -10.59 -3.71
CA GLN A 92 -12.30 -9.87 -4.26
C GLN A 92 -11.66 -9.03 -3.16
N TRP A 93 -10.38 -9.23 -2.93
CA TRP A 93 -9.59 -8.37 -2.04
C TRP A 93 -8.80 -7.38 -2.88
N ILE A 94 -8.90 -6.10 -2.55
CA ILE A 94 -8.05 -5.03 -3.10
C ILE A 94 -7.34 -4.39 -1.92
N ILE A 95 -6.01 -4.56 -1.85
CA ILE A 95 -5.22 -4.09 -0.71
C ILE A 95 -4.19 -3.10 -1.21
N ILE A 96 -4.20 -1.88 -0.66
CA ILE A 96 -3.23 -0.83 -0.91
C ILE A 96 -2.32 -0.74 0.33
N PRO A 97 -1.15 -1.41 0.32
CA PRO A 97 -0.29 -1.49 1.50
C PRO A 97 0.32 -0.13 1.88
N LEU A 98 0.53 0.76 0.92
CA LEU A 98 1.15 2.07 1.18
C LEU A 98 0.52 3.15 0.30
N LEU A 99 -0.35 3.95 0.91
CA LEU A 99 -1.05 5.04 0.22
C LEU A 99 -0.22 6.32 0.13
N ASN A 100 0.70 6.54 1.07
CA ASN A 100 1.61 7.67 1.10
C ASN A 100 3.10 7.24 0.98
N PRO A 101 3.54 6.75 -0.19
CA PRO A 101 4.93 6.48 -0.52
C PRO A 101 5.93 7.56 -0.13
N ASP A 102 5.64 8.82 -0.49
CA ASP A 102 6.58 9.94 -0.35
C ASP A 102 6.81 10.26 1.13
N GLY A 103 5.73 10.40 1.89
CA GLY A 103 5.80 10.64 3.32
C GLY A 103 6.47 9.50 4.06
N TYR A 104 6.22 8.24 3.65
CA TYR A 104 6.86 7.09 4.25
C TYR A 104 8.37 7.10 4.04
N ASP A 105 8.84 7.26 2.81
CA ASP A 105 10.27 7.37 2.49
C ASP A 105 10.91 8.54 3.24
N TYR A 106 10.21 9.69 3.29
CA TYR A 106 10.64 10.85 4.07
C TYR A 106 10.76 10.54 5.56
N SER A 107 9.82 9.80 6.16
CA SER A 107 9.83 9.48 7.59
C SER A 107 11.02 8.62 8.04
N TRP A 108 11.62 7.87 7.12
CA TRP A 108 12.83 7.09 7.36
C TRP A 108 14.11 7.90 7.13
N SER A 109 14.01 9.11 6.56
CA SER A 109 15.16 9.98 6.36
C SER A 109 15.70 10.51 7.70
N PRO A 110 17.02 10.77 7.81
CA PRO A 110 17.60 11.41 8.98
C PRO A 110 16.98 12.79 9.29
N ASP A 111 16.55 13.51 8.25
CA ASP A 111 16.02 14.87 8.33
C ASP A 111 14.64 14.93 9.01
N PHE A 112 13.87 13.84 8.95
CA PHE A 112 12.56 13.75 9.59
C PHE A 112 12.61 13.98 11.11
N LYS A 113 13.70 13.61 11.80
CA LYS A 113 13.85 13.86 13.25
C LYS A 113 13.83 15.36 13.62
N ASN A 114 14.01 16.24 12.65
CA ASN A 114 14.05 17.69 12.84
C ASN A 114 12.71 18.38 12.50
N VAL A 115 11.69 17.67 12.03
CA VAL A 115 10.39 18.25 11.66
C VAL A 115 9.36 18.03 12.77
N ARG A 116 8.84 19.14 13.33
CA ARG A 116 7.99 19.07 14.53
C ARG A 116 6.53 18.77 14.27
N ASN A 117 5.98 18.95 13.07
CA ASN A 117 4.59 18.60 12.74
C ASN A 117 4.43 18.44 11.22
N ILE A 118 3.88 17.33 10.76
CA ILE A 118 3.42 17.20 9.36
C ILE A 118 1.89 17.39 9.38
N VAL A 119 1.42 18.49 8.81
CA VAL A 119 -0.01 18.70 8.55
C VAL A 119 -0.34 18.04 7.21
N LEU A 120 -0.96 16.86 7.28
CA LEU A 120 -1.47 16.19 6.07
C LEU A 120 -2.81 16.82 5.69
N ILE A 121 -2.85 17.53 4.57
CA ILE A 121 -4.08 18.05 3.98
C ILE A 121 -4.60 17.01 2.98
N PHE A 122 -5.64 16.29 3.37
CA PHE A 122 -6.34 15.36 2.48
C PHE A 122 -7.40 16.12 1.68
N ASN A 123 -7.17 16.31 0.38
CA ASN A 123 -8.20 16.81 -0.53
C ASN A 123 -9.01 15.63 -1.07
N PHE A 124 -10.09 15.27 -0.36
CA PHE A 124 -11.06 14.30 -0.86
C PHE A 124 -11.90 14.94 -1.98
N SER A 125 -11.50 14.74 -3.23
CA SER A 125 -12.36 15.07 -4.37
C SER A 125 -13.23 13.84 -4.66
N ARG A 126 -14.48 13.85 -4.16
CA ARG A 126 -15.44 12.79 -4.44
C ARG A 126 -15.97 12.97 -5.87
N TYR A 127 -15.36 12.30 -6.85
CA TYR A 127 -16.00 12.17 -8.16
C TYR A 127 -16.98 10.99 -8.09
N GLY A 128 -18.23 11.27 -8.45
CA GLY A 128 -19.38 10.38 -8.28
C GLY A 128 -19.28 9.06 -9.03
N LEU A 129 -20.25 8.18 -8.72
CA LEU A 129 -20.42 6.76 -9.06
C LEU A 129 -20.32 6.34 -10.54
N ASP A 130 -19.96 7.23 -11.47
CA ASP A 130 -20.04 6.97 -12.92
C ASP A 130 -18.70 7.14 -13.67
N ASN A 131 -17.57 7.16 -12.95
CA ASN A 131 -16.24 7.25 -13.56
C ASN A 131 -15.41 5.99 -13.23
N PRO A 132 -14.94 5.20 -14.22
CA PRO A 132 -14.16 3.98 -13.96
C PRO A 132 -12.79 4.26 -13.32
N ASP A 133 -12.37 5.52 -13.25
CA ASP A 133 -11.15 5.96 -12.58
C ASP A 133 -11.45 6.46 -11.16
N PHE A 134 -11.49 5.54 -10.19
CA PHE A 134 -11.43 5.87 -8.77
C PHE A 134 -10.01 6.35 -8.42
N CYS A 135 -9.64 7.53 -8.92
CA CYS A 135 -8.33 8.13 -8.70
C CYS A 135 -8.45 9.17 -7.59
N LEU A 136 -8.24 8.74 -6.35
CA LEU A 136 -8.06 9.64 -5.21
C LEU A 136 -6.76 10.42 -5.44
N LYS A 137 -6.87 11.76 -5.57
CA LYS A 137 -5.69 12.63 -5.64
C LYS A 137 -5.11 12.79 -4.24
N TYR A 138 -3.94 12.18 -4.01
CA TYR A 138 -3.20 12.31 -2.75
C TYR A 138 -2.10 13.35 -2.89
N SER A 139 -2.32 14.53 -2.32
CA SER A 139 -1.29 15.56 -2.17
C SER A 139 -0.76 15.54 -0.74
N ALA A 140 0.45 15.05 -0.52
CA ALA A 140 1.16 15.29 0.74
C ALA A 140 1.99 16.58 0.59
N LYS A 141 1.66 17.62 1.35
CA LYS A 141 2.53 18.79 1.52
C LYS A 141 3.28 18.67 2.84
N VAL A 142 4.60 18.77 2.77
CA VAL A 142 5.47 18.93 3.95
C VAL A 142 5.58 20.44 4.23
N TYR A 143 5.42 20.84 5.49
CA TYR A 143 5.71 22.18 5.99
C TYR A 143 6.84 22.11 7.01
#